data_AF-A0A1V6CLH1-F1
#
_entry.id   AF-A0A1V6CLH1-F1
#
_cell.length_a   1.000
_cell.length_b   1.000
_cell.length_c   1.000
_cell.angle_alpha   90.00
_cell.angle_beta   90.00
_cell.angle_gamma   90.00
#
_symmetry.space_group_name_H-M   'P 1'
#
loop_
_entity.id
_entity.type
_entity.pdbx_description
1 polymer ?
#
loop_
_entity_poly.entity_id
_entity_poly.type
_entity_poly.pdbx_seq_one_letter_code
_entity_poly.pdbx_strand_id
1 'polypeptide(L)'
;MMKVKIKIESNLKIKNIFETPLEIELSEDQATLKDVLQIVSKRFPPYLRFIEKGEMGDDLRQVYLNGQSHFSFSEGLQKKISDGDTVHVEAYMEPLAGG
;
A
#
# COMPACT_ATOMS: atom_id res chain seq x y z
N MET A 1 1.75 -23.59 3.72
CA MET A 1 2.17 -22.17 3.71
C MET A 1 0.97 -21.38 4.16
N MET A 2 1.05 -20.72 5.32
CA MET A 2 -0.04 -19.89 5.83
C MET A 2 -0.11 -18.60 5.02
N LYS A 3 -1.32 -18.16 4.71
CA LYS A 3 -1.58 -16.93 3.98
C LYS A 3 -2.18 -15.89 4.91
N VAL A 4 -1.83 -14.64 4.66
CA VAL A 4 -2.34 -13.47 5.35
C VAL A 4 -3.26 -12.74 4.39
N LYS A 5 -4.55 -12.62 4.74
CA LYS A 5 -5.54 -11.87 3.97
C LYS A 5 -5.68 -10.49 4.57
N ILE A 6 -5.50 -9.45 3.74
CA ILE A 6 -5.66 -8.06 4.16
C ILE A 6 -6.57 -7.27 3.26
N LYS A 7 -7.04 -6.15 3.80
CA LYS A 7 -7.77 -5.12 3.06
C LYS A 7 -6.86 -3.94 2.78
N ILE A 8 -6.93 -3.42 1.56
CA ILE A 8 -6.23 -2.22 1.14
C ILE A 8 -7.26 -1.15 0.84
N GLU A 9 -7.16 -0.04 1.57
CA GLU A 9 -7.92 1.17 1.35
C GLU A 9 -7.02 2.25 0.76
N SER A 10 -7.61 3.19 0.06
CA SER A 10 -6.88 4.32 -0.50
C SER A 10 -7.78 5.53 -0.71
N ASN A 11 -7.17 6.72 -0.58
CA ASN A 11 -7.77 7.98 -0.98
C ASN A 11 -7.90 8.12 -2.52
N LEU A 12 -7.21 7.28 -3.28
CA LEU A 12 -7.32 7.26 -4.74
C LEU A 12 -8.61 6.55 -5.15
N LYS A 13 -9.59 7.32 -5.63
CA LYS A 13 -10.64 6.80 -6.53
C LYS A 13 -10.10 6.84 -7.95
N ILE A 14 -9.26 5.87 -8.33
CA ILE A 14 -8.87 5.77 -9.74
C ILE A 14 -10.02 5.13 -10.51
N LYS A 15 -10.89 5.97 -11.07
CA LYS A 15 -11.99 5.57 -11.96
C LYS A 15 -11.41 4.61 -13.03
N ASN A 16 -11.88 3.37 -13.04
CA ASN A 16 -11.48 2.28 -13.95
C ASN A 16 -10.12 1.56 -13.68
N ILE A 17 -9.42 1.79 -12.55
CA ILE A 17 -8.16 1.07 -12.24
C ILE A 17 -8.29 0.20 -10.98
N PHE A 18 -8.93 0.68 -9.91
CA PHE A 18 -9.29 -0.17 -8.76
C PHE A 18 -10.46 0.42 -7.97
N GLU A 19 -11.25 -0.47 -7.36
CA GLU A 19 -12.28 -0.11 -6.38
C GLU A 19 -11.77 -0.47 -4.97
N THR A 20 -11.92 0.46 -4.03
CA THR A 20 -11.60 0.22 -2.62
C THR A 20 -12.81 -0.35 -1.88
N PRO A 21 -12.62 -1.28 -0.92
CA PRO A 21 -11.34 -1.88 -0.52
C PRO A 21 -10.89 -3.02 -1.45
N LEU A 22 -9.59 -3.14 -1.70
CA LEU A 22 -8.98 -4.27 -2.41
C LEU A 22 -8.54 -5.35 -1.40
N GLU A 23 -8.99 -6.58 -1.58
CA GLU A 23 -8.49 -7.71 -0.79
C GLU A 23 -7.29 -8.37 -1.49
N ILE A 24 -6.21 -8.60 -0.75
CA ILE A 24 -5.04 -9.36 -1.24
C ILE A 24 -4.65 -10.45 -0.24
N GLU A 25 -4.06 -11.52 -0.78
CA GLU A 25 -3.45 -12.60 -0.01
C GLU A 25 -1.93 -12.54 -0.16
N LEU A 26 -1.23 -12.58 0.97
CA LEU A 26 0.23 -12.60 1.08
C LEU A 26 0.67 -13.90 1.72
N SER A 27 1.88 -14.36 1.42
CA SER A 27 2.50 -15.42 2.21
C SER A 27 3.03 -14.83 3.53
N GLU A 28 2.94 -15.56 4.65
CA GLU A 28 3.40 -15.06 5.97
C GLU A 28 4.87 -14.63 6.02
N ASP A 29 5.73 -15.25 5.20
CA ASP A 29 7.14 -14.91 5.06
C ASP A 29 7.38 -13.58 4.33
N GLN A 30 6.34 -13.00 3.72
CA GLN A 30 6.37 -11.77 2.92
C GLN A 30 5.16 -10.85 3.22
N ALA A 31 4.77 -10.77 4.50
CA ALA A 31 3.66 -9.95 4.95
C ALA A 31 4.16 -8.71 5.69
N THR A 32 4.85 -7.78 5.00
CA THR A 32 5.20 -6.46 5.56
C THR A 32 4.49 -5.32 4.82
N LEU A 33 4.45 -4.13 5.43
CA LEU A 33 3.96 -2.92 4.75
C LEU A 33 4.70 -2.67 3.43
N LYS A 34 6.01 -2.90 3.41
CA LYS A 34 6.83 -2.80 2.19
C LYS A 34 6.34 -3.75 1.10
N ASP A 35 6.05 -5.01 1.44
CA ASP A 35 5.59 -6.00 0.47
C ASP A 35 4.21 -5.62 -0.12
N VAL A 36 3.32 -5.09 0.73
CA VAL A 36 2.03 -4.55 0.28
C VAL A 36 2.22 -3.41 -0.72
N LEU A 37 3.04 -2.42 -0.39
CA LEU A 37 3.32 -1.29 -1.28
C LEU A 37 3.95 -1.74 -2.60
N GLN A 38 4.82 -2.76 -2.56
CA GLN A 38 5.40 -3.37 -3.76
C GLN A 38 4.35 -4.04 -4.64
N ILE A 39 3.44 -4.81 -4.04
CA ILE A 39 2.38 -5.50 -4.77
C ILE A 39 1.44 -4.49 -5.42
N VAL A 40 1.04 -3.45 -4.67
CA VAL A 40 0.19 -2.38 -5.21
C VAL A 40 0.91 -1.65 -6.35
N SER A 41 2.17 -1.25 -6.18
CA SER A 41 2.95 -0.59 -7.24
C SER A 41 3.08 -1.46 -8.50
N LYS A 42 3.32 -2.77 -8.34
CA LYS A 42 3.44 -3.74 -9.46
C LYS A 42 2.12 -4.08 -10.12
N ARG A 43 0.99 -3.97 -9.41
CA ARG A 43 -0.33 -4.29 -9.94
C ARG A 43 -0.91 -3.16 -10.77
N PHE A 44 -0.43 -1.93 -10.57
CA PHE A 44 -0.91 -0.74 -11.26
C PHE A 44 0.18 0.07 -11.99
N PRO A 45 1.08 -0.56 -12.77
CA PRO A 45 2.05 0.17 -13.59
C PRO A 45 1.35 0.83 -14.80
N PRO A 46 1.89 1.93 -15.33
CA PRO A 46 3.04 2.73 -14.85
C PRO A 46 2.67 3.80 -13.79
N TYR A 47 1.49 3.73 -13.18
CA TYR A 47 0.86 4.92 -12.59
C TYR A 47 1.14 5.15 -11.10
N LEU A 48 1.68 4.17 -10.35
CA LEU A 48 1.90 4.29 -8.90
C LEU A 48 3.31 3.87 -8.48
N ARG A 49 4.13 4.84 -8.08
CA ARG A 49 5.46 4.66 -7.48
C ARG A 49 5.39 4.78 -5.96
N PHE A 50 4.75 3.81 -5.28
CA PHE A 50 4.72 3.80 -3.81
C PHE A 50 6.01 3.28 -3.17
N ILE A 51 6.76 2.47 -3.90
CA ILE A 51 8.06 1.98 -3.49
C ILE A 51 9.06 2.26 -4.62
N GLU A 52 10.20 2.83 -4.27
CA GLU A 52 11.33 2.99 -5.17
C GLU A 52 12.61 2.56 -4.44
N LYS A 53 13.40 1.66 -5.05
CA LYS A 53 14.64 1.11 -4.48
C LYS A 53 14.53 0.59 -3.03
N GLY A 54 13.33 0.21 -2.60
CA GLY A 54 13.07 -0.34 -1.27
C GLY A 54 12.67 0.67 -0.21
N GLU A 55 12.52 1.95 -0.57
CA GLU A 55 12.06 3.06 0.26
C GLU A 55 10.71 3.60 -0.23
N MET A 56 10.13 4.57 0.50
CA MET A 56 8.92 5.28 0.06
C MET A 56 9.19 5.96 -1.28
N GLY A 57 8.35 5.71 -2.28
CA GLY A 57 8.42 6.42 -3.56
C GLY A 57 7.61 7.72 -3.56
N ASP A 58 7.83 8.55 -4.58
CA ASP A 58 7.28 9.92 -4.68
C ASP A 58 5.76 10.01 -4.57
N ASP A 59 5.05 8.98 -5.04
CA ASP A 59 3.58 9.01 -5.11
C ASP A 59 2.95 8.60 -3.76
N LEU A 60 3.73 8.06 -2.81
CA LEU A 60 3.26 7.66 -1.49
C LEU A 60 3.36 8.82 -0.50
N ARG A 61 2.20 9.34 -0.08
CA ARG A 61 2.14 10.37 0.96
C ARG A 61 2.25 9.76 2.34
N GLN A 62 1.35 8.83 2.67
CA GLN A 62 1.31 8.12 3.94
C GLN A 62 0.79 6.70 3.76
N VAL A 63 1.19 5.82 4.68
CA VAL A 63 0.61 4.48 4.82
C VAL A 63 0.31 4.24 6.30
N TYR A 64 -0.85 3.65 6.54
CA TYR A 64 -1.35 3.31 7.87
C TYR A 64 -1.66 1.82 7.95
N LEU A 65 -1.37 1.22 9.10
CA LEU A 65 -1.79 -0.14 9.46
C LEU A 65 -2.80 -0.03 10.59
N ASN A 66 -4.05 -0.47 10.36
CA ASN A 66 -5.14 -0.39 11.33
C ASN A 66 -5.30 1.02 11.95
N GLY A 67 -5.15 2.06 11.13
CA GLY A 67 -5.26 3.46 11.54
C GLY A 67 -3.98 4.08 12.15
N GLN A 68 -2.91 3.32 12.35
CA GLN A 68 -1.63 3.84 12.86
C GLN A 68 -0.66 4.11 11.72
N SER A 69 -0.09 5.32 11.67
CA SER A 69 0.86 5.72 10.62
C SER A 69 2.15 4.91 10.73
N HIS A 70 2.76 4.50 9.62
CA HIS A 70 4.00 3.73 9.66
C HIS A 70 5.16 4.43 10.38
N PHE A 71 5.12 5.76 10.50
CA PHE A 71 6.09 6.54 11.27
C PHE A 71 6.03 6.26 12.79
N SER A 72 4.94 5.69 13.30
CA SER A 72 4.86 5.27 14.71
C SER A 72 5.49 3.90 14.98
N PHE A 73 5.85 3.14 13.95
CA PHE A 73 6.50 1.85 14.11
C PHE A 73 8.02 2.01 14.04
N SER A 74 8.73 1.45 15.02
CA SER A 74 10.20 1.38 14.97
C SER A 74 10.74 0.64 13.75
N GLU A 75 9.95 -0.29 13.22
CA GLU A 75 10.23 -1.09 12.03
C GLU A 75 9.90 -0.34 10.73
N GLY A 76 9.19 0.80 10.80
CA GLY A 76 8.72 1.55 9.63
C GLY A 76 7.97 0.66 8.64
N LEU A 77 8.40 0.67 7.37
CA LEU A 77 7.81 -0.17 6.31
C LEU A 77 8.10 -1.68 6.48
N GLN A 78 9.04 -2.07 7.35
CA GLN A 78 9.27 -3.48 7.68
C GLN A 78 8.27 -4.02 8.70
N LYS A 79 7.30 -3.19 9.13
CA LYS A 79 6.27 -3.65 10.05
C LYS A 79 5.50 -4.82 9.45
N LYS A 80 5.46 -5.93 10.18
CA LYS A 80 4.69 -7.13 9.82
C LYS A 80 3.19 -6.88 9.88
N ILE A 81 2.50 -7.55 8.99
CA ILE A 81 1.06 -7.53 8.78
C ILE A 81 0.51 -8.90 9.18
N SER A 82 -0.65 -8.87 9.82
CA SER A 82 -1.37 -10.04 10.30
C SER A 82 -2.66 -10.26 9.52
N ASP A 83 -3.22 -11.46 9.63
CA ASP A 83 -4.48 -11.78 8.96
C ASP A 83 -5.61 -10.89 9.47
N GLY A 84 -6.41 -10.36 8.55
CA GLY A 84 -7.50 -9.43 8.84
C GLY A 84 -7.08 -7.96 8.97
N ASP A 85 -5.79 -7.63 8.90
CA ASP A 85 -5.32 -6.24 8.96
C ASP A 85 -5.86 -5.40 7.79
N THR A 86 -6.00 -4.11 8.06
CA THR A 86 -6.34 -3.09 7.05
C THR A 86 -5.16 -2.16 6.84
N VAL A 87 -4.70 -2.06 5.61
CA VAL A 87 -3.66 -1.13 5.17
C VAL A 87 -4.31 0.01 4.41
N HIS A 88 -4.19 1.23 4.92
CA HIS A 88 -4.66 2.43 4.24
C HIS A 88 -3.48 3.12 3.56
N VAL A 89 -3.56 3.33 2.25
CA VAL A 89 -2.51 3.97 1.45
C VAL A 89 -3.01 5.32 0.93
N GLU A 90 -2.40 6.39 1.40
CA GLU A 90 -2.63 7.73 0.88
C GLU A 90 -1.59 8.05 -0.18
N ALA A 91 -2.05 8.24 -1.41
CA ALA A 91 -1.22 8.73 -2.48
C ALA A 91 -1.33 10.24 -2.66
N TYR A 92 -0.26 10.85 -3.15
CA TYR A 92 -0.27 12.19 -3.70
C TYR A 92 0.01 12.11 -5.19
N MET A 93 -1.04 12.20 -6.00
CA MET A 93 -0.90 12.33 -7.46
C MET A 93 -1.36 13.73 -7.83
N GLU A 94 -0.54 14.45 -8.60
CA GLU A 94 -1.03 15.65 -9.26
C GLU A 94 -2.22 15.28 -10.15
N PRO A 95 -3.30 16.07 -10.19
CA PRO A 95 -4.37 15.83 -11.14
C PRO A 95 -3.79 15.79 -12.54
N LEU A 96 -4.10 14.74 -13.31
CA LEU A 96 -3.66 14.55 -14.71
C LEU A 96 -4.22 15.61 -15.69
N ALA A 97 -4.68 16.76 -15.20
CA ALA A 97 -5.21 17.84 -16.01
C ALA A 97 -4.67 19.19 -15.50
N GLY A 98 -3.59 19.64 -16.13
CA GLY A 98 -3.24 21.05 -16.19
C GLY A 98 -3.55 21.59 -17.58
N GLY A 99 -4.35 22.66 -17.66
CA GLY A 99 -4.57 23.48 -18.87
C GLY A 99 -5.83 23.15 -19.66
#